data_AF-A0A1F8ME14-F1
#
_entry.id   AF-A0A1F8ME14-F1
#
_cell.length_a   1.000
_cell.length_b   1.000
_cell.length_c   1.000
_cell.angle_alpha   90.00
_cell.angle_beta   90.00
_cell.angle_gamma   90.00
#
_symmetry.space_group_name_H-M   'P 1'
#
loop_
_entity.id
_entity.type
_entity.pdbx_description
1 polymer ?
#
loop_
_entity_poly.entity_id
_entity_poly.type
_entity_poly.pdbx_seq_one_letter_code
_entity_poly.pdbx_strand_id
1 'polypeptide(L)'
;LWSWKKNQSSKIDQQGRMVLNFQVTMILILISAMFLLMIFPITLAIIEESTGTSIIEGNPVIMAMLLCIPLPLILIGIFCTYQGVVNAMRALSDKPVHYALSIPFVK
;
A
#
# COMPACT_ATOMS: atom_id res chain seq x y z
N LEU A 1 -5.61 -21.01 -0.16
CA LEU A 1 -5.48 -21.73 -1.45
C LEU A 1 -4.05 -22.20 -1.72
N TRP A 2 -3.05 -21.31 -1.78
CA TRP A 2 -1.65 -21.70 -2.00
C TRP A 2 -1.13 -22.75 -0.99
N SER A 3 -1.30 -22.53 0.32
CA SER A 3 -0.83 -23.47 1.36
C SER A 3 -1.32 -24.92 1.16
N TRP A 4 -2.51 -25.09 0.58
CA TRP A 4 -3.07 -26.40 0.25
C TRP A 4 -2.45 -26.98 -1.04
N LYS A 5 -2.33 -26.16 -2.09
CA LYS A 5 -1.90 -26.63 -3.43
C LYS A 5 -0.40 -26.62 -3.68
N LYS A 6 0.42 -26.07 -2.78
CA LYS A 6 1.88 -25.93 -2.96
C LYS A 6 2.59 -27.25 -3.29
N ASN A 7 2.12 -28.37 -2.73
CA ASN A 7 2.74 -29.69 -2.96
C ASN A 7 2.39 -30.30 -4.33
N GLN A 8 1.45 -29.70 -5.08
CA GLN A 8 0.99 -30.24 -6.37
C GLN A 8 1.85 -29.77 -7.55
N SER A 9 2.53 -28.65 -7.42
CA SER A 9 3.40 -28.12 -8.49
C SER A 9 4.38 -27.09 -7.96
N SER A 10 5.65 -27.22 -8.35
CA SER A 10 6.70 -26.23 -8.05
C SER A 10 6.36 -24.84 -8.59
N LYS A 11 5.69 -24.73 -9.75
CA LYS A 11 5.25 -23.45 -10.31
C LYS A 11 4.19 -22.78 -9.43
N ILE A 12 3.21 -23.54 -8.94
CA ILE A 12 2.17 -23.02 -8.03
C ILE A 12 2.80 -22.52 -6.74
N ASP A 13 3.79 -23.27 -6.24
CA ASP A 13 4.48 -22.91 -5.02
C ASP A 13 5.31 -21.63 -5.18
N GLN A 14 6.07 -21.51 -6.28
CA GLN A 14 6.84 -20.32 -6.61
C GLN A 14 5.94 -19.08 -6.77
N GLN A 15 4.83 -19.19 -7.51
CA GLN A 15 3.91 -18.06 -7.69
C GLN A 15 3.23 -17.66 -6.39
N GLY A 16 2.81 -18.63 -5.57
CA GLY A 16 2.21 -18.35 -4.28
C GLY A 16 3.15 -17.61 -3.32
N ARG A 17 4.44 -17.99 -3.29
CA ARG A 17 5.45 -17.24 -2.52
C ARG A 17 5.62 -15.80 -3.01
N MET A 18 5.65 -15.59 -4.32
CA MET A 18 5.77 -14.24 -4.90
C MET A 18 4.57 -13.35 -4.54
N VAL A 19 3.35 -13.87 -4.64
CA VAL A 19 2.12 -13.16 -4.23
C VAL A 19 2.16 -12.81 -2.74
N LEU A 20 2.54 -13.78 -1.90
CA LEU A 20 2.55 -13.60 -0.45
C LEU A 20 3.59 -12.56 -0.02
N ASN A 21 4.79 -12.62 -0.60
CA ASN A 21 5.83 -11.62 -0.37
C ASN A 21 5.35 -10.22 -0.75
N PHE A 22 4.71 -10.07 -1.91
CA PHE A 22 4.11 -8.80 -2.32
C PHE A 22 3.03 -8.31 -1.35
N GLN A 23 2.10 -9.19 -0.95
CA GLN A 23 1.05 -8.85 0.00
C GLN A 23 1.61 -8.36 1.34
N VAL A 24 2.61 -9.07 1.89
CA VAL A 24 3.28 -8.66 3.12
C VAL A 24 3.95 -7.31 2.94
N THR A 25 4.66 -7.07 1.83
CA THR A 25 5.26 -5.77 1.56
C THR A 25 4.22 -4.64 1.46
N MET A 26 3.10 -4.87 0.76
CA MET A 26 2.05 -3.86 0.64
C MET A 26 1.37 -3.57 1.99
N ILE A 27 1.18 -4.58 2.84
CA ILE A 27 0.67 -4.38 4.21
C ILE A 27 1.63 -3.52 5.02
N LEU A 28 2.93 -3.80 4.97
CA LEU A 28 3.93 -3.00 5.68
C LEU A 28 3.93 -1.55 5.19
N ILE A 29 3.87 -1.33 3.87
CA ILE A 29 3.79 0.02 3.28
C ILE A 29 2.51 0.73 3.74
N LEU A 30 1.37 0.06 3.73
CA LEU A 30 0.10 0.63 4.17
C LEU A 30 0.15 1.03 5.65
N ILE A 31 0.70 0.18 6.52
CA ILE A 31 0.87 0.47 7.94
C ILE A 31 1.79 1.69 8.11
N SER A 32 2.95 1.72 7.45
CA SER A 32 3.87 2.86 7.49
C SER A 32 3.22 4.14 6.99
N ALA A 33 2.45 4.07 5.89
CA ALA A 33 1.72 5.21 5.36
C ALA A 33 0.68 5.71 6.38
N MET A 34 -0.12 4.82 6.98
CA MET A 34 -1.10 5.22 8.01
C MET A 34 -0.44 5.95 9.19
N PHE A 35 0.69 5.45 9.70
CA PHE A 35 1.43 6.13 10.76
C PHE A 35 1.87 7.53 10.35
N LEU A 36 2.44 7.69 9.15
CA LEU A 36 2.89 9.00 8.66
C LEU A 36 1.72 9.96 8.44
N LEU A 37 0.60 9.47 7.91
CA LEU A 37 -0.59 10.27 7.64
C LEU A 37 -1.30 10.75 8.91
N MET A 38 -1.12 10.05 10.04
CA MET A 38 -1.68 10.47 11.34
C MET A 38 -0.90 11.62 11.97
N ILE A 39 0.42 11.71 11.78
CA ILE A 39 1.26 12.69 12.48
C ILE A 39 0.82 14.12 12.17
N PHE A 40 0.60 14.42 10.90
CA PHE A 40 0.27 15.77 10.45
C PHE A 40 -1.07 16.32 11.01
N PRO A 41 -2.23 15.64 10.85
CA PRO A 41 -3.50 16.13 11.39
C PRO A 41 -3.51 16.15 12.93
N ILE A 42 -2.85 15.20 13.59
CA ILE A 42 -2.77 15.19 15.07
C ILE A 42 -1.96 16.40 15.55
N THR A 43 -0.82 16.68 14.92
CA THR A 43 0.02 17.82 15.28
C THR A 43 -0.72 19.13 15.06
N LEU A 44 -1.46 19.26 13.95
CA LEU A 44 -2.31 20.43 13.71
C LEU A 44 -3.39 20.60 14.79
N ALA A 45 -4.07 19.51 15.18
CA ALA A 45 -5.10 19.56 16.22
C ALA A 45 -4.55 20.03 17.57
N ILE A 46 -3.36 19.57 17.96
CA ILE A 46 -2.70 20.00 19.22
C ILE A 46 -2.32 21.49 19.17
N ILE A 47 -1.81 21.97 18.03
CA ILE A 47 -1.45 23.39 17.89
C ILE A 47 -2.71 24.27 17.93
N GLU A 48 -3.79 23.86 17.26
CA GLU A 48 -5.06 24.59 17.27
C GLU A 48 -5.65 24.69 18.68
N GLU A 49 -5.63 23.60 19.45
CA GLU A 49 -6.05 23.60 20.85
C GLU A 49 -5.22 24.56 21.71
N SER A 50 -3.90 24.61 21.51
CA SER A 50 -3.02 25.49 22.30
C SER A 50 -3.06 26.97 21.92
N THR A 51 -3.37 27.29 20.66
CA THR A 51 -3.37 28.67 20.14
C THR A 51 -4.75 29.32 20.17
N GLY A 52 -5.83 28.53 20.20
CA GLY A 52 -7.21 29.02 20.17
C GLY A 52 -7.62 29.67 18.83
N THR A 53 -6.83 29.48 17.77
CA THR A 53 -7.06 30.05 16.44
C THR A 53 -7.28 28.96 15.40
N SER A 54 -8.26 29.13 14.49
CA SER A 54 -8.51 28.20 13.39
C SER A 54 -7.43 28.28 12.31
N ILE A 55 -6.36 27.50 12.47
CA ILE A 55 -5.20 27.47 11.56
C ILE A 55 -5.61 27.00 10.15
N ILE A 56 -6.60 26.11 10.06
CA ILE A 56 -7.08 25.54 8.81
C ILE A 56 -7.80 26.58 7.95
N GLU A 57 -8.66 27.40 8.55
CA GLU A 57 -9.45 28.41 7.83
C GLU A 57 -8.59 29.61 7.40
N GLY A 58 -7.53 29.92 8.17
CA GLY A 58 -6.63 31.03 7.88
C GLY A 58 -5.55 30.74 6.82
N ASN A 59 -5.38 29.49 6.36
CA ASN A 59 -4.27 29.12 5.49
C ASN A 59 -4.68 28.14 4.35
N PRO A 60 -4.84 28.62 3.11
CA PRO A 60 -5.25 27.76 1.98
C PRO A 60 -4.22 26.67 1.64
N VAL A 61 -2.95 26.85 2.00
CA VAL A 61 -1.90 25.83 1.78
C VAL A 61 -2.14 24.62 2.68
N ILE A 62 -2.49 24.84 3.95
CA ILE A 62 -2.77 23.77 4.91
C ILE A 62 -4.02 23.00 4.47
N MET A 63 -5.06 23.71 4.03
CA MET A 63 -6.27 23.08 3.49
C MET A 63 -5.97 22.20 2.27
N ALA A 64 -5.15 22.68 1.32
CA ALA A 64 -4.74 21.89 0.17
C ALA A 64 -3.90 20.67 0.56
N MET A 65 -2.99 20.81 1.54
CA MET A 65 -2.22 19.69 2.07
C MET A 65 -3.13 18.62 2.67
N LEU A 66 -4.09 19.00 3.53
CA LEU A 66 -5.06 18.08 4.13
C LEU A 66 -5.86 17.30 3.08
N LEU A 67 -6.26 17.96 1.98
CA LEU A 67 -6.98 17.31 0.88
C LEU A 67 -6.10 16.29 0.11
N CYS A 68 -4.79 16.51 0.07
CA CYS A 68 -3.84 15.61 -0.59
C CYS A 68 -3.35 14.45 0.30
N ILE A 69 -3.59 14.47 1.61
CA ILE A 69 -3.22 13.40 2.56
C ILE A 69 -3.68 12.00 2.12
N PRO A 70 -4.92 11.76 1.66
CA PRO A 70 -5.33 10.42 1.26
C PRO A 70 -4.70 9.94 -0.07
N LEU A 71 -4.08 10.84 -0.85
CA LEU A 71 -3.60 10.54 -2.20
C LEU A 71 -2.59 9.38 -2.26
N PRO A 72 -1.59 9.27 -1.36
CA PRO A 72 -0.67 8.12 -1.34
C PRO A 72 -1.40 6.78 -1.16
N LEU A 73 -2.45 6.71 -0.33
CA LEU A 73 -3.22 5.47 -0.13
C LEU A 73 -3.99 5.07 -1.39
N ILE A 74 -4.57 6.07 -2.07
CA ILE A 74 -5.25 5.86 -3.36
C ILE A 74 -4.26 5.33 -4.40
N LEU A 75 -3.07 5.93 -4.49
CA LEU A 75 -2.03 5.50 -5.42
C LEU A 75 -1.53 4.08 -5.12
N ILE A 76 -1.37 3.72 -3.83
CA ILE A 76 -1.04 2.34 -3.42
C ILE A 76 -2.15 1.37 -3.88
N GLY A 77 -3.41 1.74 -3.68
CA GLY A 77 -4.55 0.93 -4.13
C GLY A 77 -4.53 0.68 -5.64
N ILE A 78 -4.38 1.75 -6.43
CA ILE A 78 -4.26 1.67 -7.90
C ILE A 78 -3.07 0.78 -8.31
N PHE A 79 -1.92 0.95 -7.66
CA PHE A 79 -0.72 0.15 -7.92
C PHE A 79 -0.95 -1.34 -7.63
N CYS A 80 -1.58 -1.67 -6.50
CA CYS A 80 -1.93 -3.05 -6.14
C CYS A 80 -2.88 -3.67 -7.17
N THR A 81 -3.91 -2.94 -7.59
CA THR A 81 -4.85 -3.41 -8.63
C THR A 81 -4.14 -3.64 -9.95
N TYR A 82 -3.29 -2.70 -10.37
CA TYR A 82 -2.48 -2.84 -11.59
C TYR A 82 -1.58 -4.09 -11.52
N GLN A 83 -0.84 -4.29 -10.43
CA GLN A 83 0.00 -5.48 -10.23
C GLN A 83 -0.82 -6.77 -10.24
N GLY A 84 -2.01 -6.77 -9.63
CA GLY A 84 -2.92 -7.91 -9.65
C GLY A 84 -3.39 -8.27 -11.06
N VAL A 85 -3.90 -7.30 -11.81
CA VAL A 85 -4.41 -7.50 -13.17
C VAL A 85 -3.31 -7.95 -14.12
N VAL A 86 -2.17 -7.25 -14.14
CA VAL A 86 -1.07 -7.57 -15.06
C VAL A 86 -0.49 -8.96 -14.77
N ASN A 87 -0.30 -9.32 -13.50
CA ASN A 87 0.24 -10.64 -13.16
C ASN A 87 -0.78 -11.77 -13.37
N ALA A 88 -2.07 -11.52 -13.20
CA ALA A 88 -3.10 -12.47 -13.59
C ALA A 88 -3.07 -12.74 -15.10
N MET A 89 -3.01 -11.69 -15.93
CA MET A 89 -2.91 -11.84 -17.39
C MET A 89 -1.63 -12.57 -17.82
N ARG A 90 -0.50 -12.31 -17.14
CA ARG A 90 0.76 -13.04 -17.38
C ARG A 90 0.64 -14.52 -17.03
N ALA A 91 0.06 -14.84 -15.87
CA ALA A 91 -0.15 -16.22 -15.44
C ALA A 91 -1.05 -17.00 -16.42
N LEU A 92 -2.09 -16.36 -16.96
CA LEU A 92 -2.97 -16.95 -17.97
C LEU A 92 -2.31 -17.14 -19.35
N SER A 93 -1.26 -16.37 -19.64
CA SER A 93 -0.53 -16.43 -20.91
C SER A 93 0.77 -17.24 -20.81
N ASP A 94 0.95 -18.05 -19.75
CA ASP A 94 2.18 -18.79 -19.44
C ASP A 94 3.45 -17.91 -19.37
N LYS A 95 3.29 -16.61 -19.11
CA LYS A 95 4.40 -15.66 -18.93
C LYS A 95 4.83 -15.65 -17.46
N PRO A 96 6.12 -15.40 -17.16
CA PRO A 96 6.58 -15.28 -15.79
C PRO A 96 5.89 -14.13 -15.07
N VAL A 97 5.31 -14.40 -13.89
CA VAL A 97 4.74 -13.37 -13.01
C VAL A 97 5.85 -12.64 -12.28
N HIS A 98 5.65 -11.35 -12.03
CA HIS A 98 6.60 -10.50 -11.37
C HIS A 98 5.87 -9.39 -10.60
N TYR A 99 6.08 -9.36 -9.29
CA TYR A 99 5.53 -8.34 -8.40
C TYR A 99 6.60 -7.29 -8.09
N ALA A 100 6.40 -6.07 -8.60
CA ALA A 100 7.30 -4.96 -8.32
C ALA A 100 7.22 -4.57 -6.84
N LEU A 101 8.35 -4.08 -6.28
CA LEU A 101 8.49 -3.67 -4.88
C LEU A 101 8.32 -4.80 -3.84
N SER A 102 8.17 -6.06 -4.26
CA SER A 102 8.05 -7.20 -3.35
C SER A 102 9.38 -7.50 -2.67
N ILE A 103 9.38 -7.59 -1.34
CA ILE A 103 10.53 -8.03 -0.53
C ILE A 103 10.41 -9.56 -0.28
N PRO A 104 11.46 -10.37 -0.52
CA PRO A 104 11.37 -11.82 -0.40
C PRO A 104 11.46 -12.30 1.06
N PHE A 105 10.33 -12.33 1.76
CA PHE A 105 10.23 -12.87 3.13
C PHE A 105 10.19 -14.40 3.15
N VAL A 106 9.44 -15.00 2.22
CA VAL A 106 9.34 -16.45 2.02
C VAL A 106 10.17 -16.81 0.78
N LYS A 107 11.18 -17.66 0.97
CA LYS A 107 12.09 -18.15 -0.08
C LYS A 107 11.55 -19.39 -0.77
#